data_AF-A0A523FS79-F1
#
_entry.id   AF-A0A523FS79-F1
#
_cell.length_a   1.000
_cell.length_b   1.000
_cell.length_c   1.000
_cell.angle_alpha   90.00
_cell.angle_beta   90.00
_cell.angle_gamma   90.00
#
_symmetry.space_group_name_H-M   'P 1'
#
loop_
_entity.id
_entity.type
_entity.pdbx_description
1 polymer ?
#
loop_
_entity_poly.entity_id
_entity_poly.type
_entity_poly.pdbx_seq_one_letter_code
_entity_poly.pdbx_strand_id
1 'polypeptide(L)' 'KALLDAVSSGTVKIAVNQTYPLRDVAKAHRDLEGRKTTGSTVLLVS' A
#
# COMPACT_ATOMS: atom_id res chain seq x y z
N LYS A 1 -16.83 -11.17 -4.85
CA LYS A 1 -15.80 -12.05 -4.25
C LYS A 1 -14.60 -12.31 -5.18
N ALA A 2 -14.80 -12.32 -6.50
CA ALA A 2 -13.77 -12.61 -7.51
C ALA A 2 -12.37 -12.01 -7.33
N LEU A 3 -12.23 -10.74 -6.89
CA LEU A 3 -10.91 -10.12 -6.69
C LEU A 3 -10.12 -10.77 -5.54
N LEU A 4 -10.77 -10.99 -4.40
CA LEU A 4 -10.10 -11.60 -3.23
C LEU A 4 -9.75 -13.06 -3.51
N ASP A 5 -10.62 -13.76 -4.25
CA ASP A 5 -10.35 -15.13 -4.70
C ASP A 5 -9.14 -15.16 -5.66
N ALA A 6 -9.02 -14.17 -6.56
CA ALA A 6 -7.87 -14.04 -7.47
C ALA A 6 -6.56 -13.66 -6.76
N VAL A 7 -6.63 -12.94 -5.64
CA VAL A 7 -5.47 -12.69 -4.76
C VAL A 7 -5.10 -13.97 -4.02
N SER A 8 -6.09 -14.70 -3.48
CA SER A 8 -5.87 -15.98 -2.79
C SER A 8 -5.33 -17.07 -3.71
N SER A 9 -5.71 -17.07 -4.99
CA SER A 9 -5.19 -17.98 -6.01
C SER A 9 -3.82 -17.57 -6.56
N GLY A 10 -3.29 -16.41 -6.16
CA GLY A 10 -2.02 -15.86 -6.64
C GLY A 10 -2.05 -15.29 -8.06
N THR A 11 -3.23 -15.24 -8.69
CA THR A 11 -3.45 -14.63 -10.01
C THR A 11 -3.24 -13.12 -9.97
N VAL A 12 -3.59 -12.48 -8.85
CA VAL A 12 -3.35 -11.06 -8.59
C VAL A 12 -2.31 -10.91 -7.48
N LYS A 13 -1.17 -10.30 -7.79
CA LYS A 13 -0.12 -10.00 -6.80
C LYS A 13 -0.21 -8.54 -6.38
N ILE A 14 -0.33 -8.30 -5.08
CA ILE A 14 -0.32 -6.95 -4.52
C ILE A 14 1.14 -6.55 -4.24
N ALA A 15 1.65 -5.58 -4.98
CA ALA A 15 2.96 -5.01 -4.74
C ALA A 15 2.87 -3.93 -3.65
N VAL A 16 3.31 -4.28 -2.44
CA VAL A 16 3.49 -3.33 -1.32
C VAL A 16 4.89 -2.75 -1.43
N ASN A 17 4.98 -1.52 -1.94
CA ASN A 17 6.27 -0.91 -2.27
C ASN A 17 6.77 0.03 -1.17
N GLN A 18 5.86 0.53 -0.32
CA GLN A 18 6.20 1.43 0.77
C GLN A 18 5.34 1.19 2.00
N THR A 19 5.98 1.28 3.15
CA THR A 19 5.37 1.06 4.46
C THR A 19 5.76 2.21 5.38
N TYR A 20 4.78 2.84 6.01
CA TYR A 20 5.00 3.93 6.95
C TYR A 20 4.36 3.58 8.30
N PRO A 21 4.98 3.92 9.44
CA PRO A 21 4.30 3.82 10.73
C PRO A 21 3.17 4.85 10.79
N LEU A 22 2.08 4.54 11.50
CA LEU A 22 0.88 5.41 11.56
C LEU A 22 1.20 6.83 12.05
N ARG A 23 2.19 6.99 12.93
CA ARG A 23 2.68 8.31 13.39
C ARG A 23 3.21 9.20 12.25
N ASP A 24 3.64 8.60 11.14
CA ASP A 24 4.23 9.28 9.98
C ASP A 24 3.23 9.45 8.81
N VAL A 25 1.91 9.36 9.07
CA VAL A 25 0.85 9.53 8.06
C VAL A 25 1.03 10.81 7.23
N ALA A 26 1.41 11.92 7.87
CA ALA A 26 1.65 13.18 7.16
C ALA A 26 2.76 13.07 6.09
N LYS A 27 3.79 12.24 6.33
CA LYS A 27 4.84 11.95 5.34
C LYS A 27 4.30 11.09 4.20
N ALA A 28 3.53 10.06 4.51
CA ALA A 28 2.89 9.22 3.49
C ALA A 28 1.99 10.04 2.54
N HIS A 29 1.21 10.98 3.07
CA HIS A 29 0.40 11.90 2.25
C HIS A 29 1.24 12.80 1.34
N ARG A 30 2.30 13.42 1.87
CA ARG A 30 3.19 14.26 1.06
C ARG A 30 3.87 13.48 -0.07
N ASP A 31 4.28 12.24 0.20
CA ASP A 31 4.91 11.39 -0.81
C ASP A 31 3.90 10.95 -1.89
N LEU A 32 2.64 10.70 -1.52
CA LEU A 32 1.54 10.43 -2.46
C LEU A 32 1.24 11.64 -3.36
N GLU A 33 1.03 12.81 -2.75
CA GLU A 33 0.75 14.06 -3.47
C GLU A 33 1.91 14.46 -4.40
N GLY A 34 3.14 14.23 -3.95
CA GLY A 34 4.36 14.44 -4.73
C GLY A 34 4.62 13.40 -5.82
N ARG A 35 3.71 12.44 -6.04
CA ARG A 35 3.88 11.33 -7.00
C ARG A 35 5.17 10.51 -6.79
N LYS A 36 5.63 10.42 -5.54
CA LYS A 36 6.84 9.66 -5.18
C LYS A 36 6.57 8.19 -4.89
N THR A 37 5.30 7.81 -4.76
CA THR A 37 4.86 6.45 -4.48
C THR A 37 4.36 5.77 -5.75
N THR A 38 4.69 4.49 -5.93
CA THR A 38 4.09 3.63 -6.96
C THR A 38 3.59 2.34 -6.30
N GLY A 39 2.54 1.73 -6.83
CA GLY A 39 1.94 0.53 -6.21
C GLY A 39 1.22 0.83 -4.89
N SER A 40 1.20 -0.14 -3.97
CA SER A 40 0.45 -0.03 -2.72
C SER A 40 1.28 0.57 -1.59
N THR A 41 0.70 1.51 -0.86
CA THR A 41 1.26 2.09 0.38
C THR A 41 0.49 1.55 1.58
N VAL A 42 1.21 1.03 2.58
CA VAL A 42 0.61 0.47 3.80
C VAL A 42 1.01 1.28 5.02
N LEU A 43 0.04 1.53 5.91
CA LEU A 43 0.27 2.13 7.22
C LEU A 43 0.30 1.04 8.29
N LEU A 44 1.33 1.03 9.12
CA LEU A 44 1.46 0.08 10.23
C LEU A 44 0.97 0.71 11.53
N VAL A 45 0.05 0.00 12.19
CA VAL A 45 -0.40 0.24 13.57
C VAL A 45 0.56 -0.48 14.51
N SER A 46 1.61 0.23 14.94
CA SER A 46 2.59 -0.25 15.93
C SER A 46 3.04 0.92 16.79
#